data_AF-A0A0F2JKG5-F1
#
_entry.id   AF-A0A0F2JKG5-F1
#
_cell.length_a   1.000
_cell.length_b   1.000
_cell.length_c   1.000
_cell.angle_alpha   90.00
_cell.angle_beta   90.00
_cell.angle_gamma   90.00
#
_symmetry.space_group_name_H-M   'P 1'
#
loop_
_entity.id
_entity.type
_entity.pdbx_description
1 polymer ?
#
loop_
_entity_poly.entity_id
_entity_poly.type
_entity_poly.pdbx_seq_one_letter_code
_entity_poly.pdbx_strand_id
1 'polypeptide(L)' 'MQVAGVSLVFKSNIHQKYAVIDQRIVWYGSINLLSFGSAEESIMRLDSPNIANELVMSMDK' A
#
# COMPACT_ATOMS: atom_id res chain seq x y z
N MET A 1 3.08 -13.28 -11.26
CA MET A 1 2.00 -12.66 -10.46
C MET A 1 0.63 -13.19 -10.82
N GLN A 2 0.17 -13.08 -12.07
CA GLN A 2 -1.16 -13.59 -12.46
C GLN A 2 -1.37 -15.09 -12.20
N VAL A 3 -0.37 -15.93 -12.44
CA VAL A 3 -0.45 -17.38 -12.12
C VAL A 3 -0.68 -17.64 -10.62
N ALA A 4 -0.27 -16.72 -9.75
CA ALA A 4 -0.49 -16.77 -8.31
C ALA A 4 -1.78 -16.04 -7.86
N GLY A 5 -2.64 -15.62 -8.80
CA GLY A 5 -3.87 -14.88 -8.49
C GLY A 5 -3.65 -13.40 -8.13
N VAL A 6 -2.45 -12.85 -8.37
CA VAL A 6 -2.14 -11.44 -8.08
C VAL A 6 -2.41 -10.57 -9.30
N SER A 7 -3.31 -9.60 -9.14
CA SER A 7 -3.55 -8.53 -10.14
C SER A 7 -2.46 -7.47 -10.03
N LEU A 8 -1.86 -7.11 -11.18
CA LEU A 8 -0.82 -6.09 -11.25
C LEU A 8 -1.36 -4.89 -12.02
N VAL A 9 -1.32 -3.72 -11.39
CA VAL A 9 -1.74 -2.44 -11.98
C VAL A 9 -0.52 -1.54 -12.08
N PHE A 10 -0.25 -1.04 -13.29
CA PHE A 10 0.81 -0.05 -13.53
C PHE A 10 0.21 1.35 -13.47
N LYS A 11 0.80 2.23 -12.67
CA LYS A 11 0.39 3.63 -12.55
C LYS A 11 1.61 4.52 -12.43
N SER A 12 1.63 5.58 -13.22
CA SER A 12 2.71 6.57 -13.22
C SER A 12 2.56 7.55 -12.05
N ASN A 13 3.67 8.16 -11.63
CA ASN A 13 3.69 9.26 -10.66
C ASN A 13 3.07 8.92 -9.29
N ILE A 14 3.20 7.67 -8.84
CA ILE A 14 2.79 7.27 -7.49
C ILE A 14 3.92 7.62 -6.51
N HIS A 15 3.62 8.50 -5.55
CA HIS A 15 4.52 8.83 -4.45
C HIS A 15 4.12 8.19 -3.12
N GLN A 16 2.83 7.91 -2.97
CA GLN A 16 2.28 7.31 -1.75
C GLN A 16 2.71 5.85 -1.67
N LYS A 17 3.29 5.46 -0.54
CA LYS A 17 3.64 4.07 -0.25
C LYS A 17 2.74 3.57 0.86
N TYR A 18 1.89 2.61 0.52
CA TYR A 18 0.98 2.02 1.48
C TYR A 18 0.65 0.57 1.16
N ALA A 19 0.17 -0.13 2.18
CA ALA A 19 -0.54 -1.40 2.04
C ALA A 19 -1.88 -1.31 2.76
N VAL A 20 -2.90 -1.88 2.14
CA VAL A 20 -4.22 -2.08 2.74
C VAL A 20 -4.45 -3.58 2.89
N ILE A 21 -4.80 -4.02 4.09
CA ILE A 21 -5.05 -5.43 4.44
C ILE A 21 -6.49 -5.54 4.93
N ASP A 22 -7.22 -6.52 4.40
CA ASP A 22 -8.62 -6.83 4.73
C ASP A 22 -9.56 -5.61 4.68
N GLN A 23 -9.27 -4.64 3.80
CA GLN A 23 -10.02 -3.38 3.67
C GLN A 23 -10.16 -2.61 5.00
N ARG A 24 -9.17 -2.73 5.90
CA ARG A 24 -9.27 -2.21 7.27
C ARG A 24 -7.94 -1.70 7.82
N ILE A 25 -6.89 -2.53 7.76
CA ILE A 25 -5.58 -2.15 8.28
C ILE A 25 -4.82 -1.42 7.18
N VAL A 26 -4.34 -0.23 7.51
CA VAL A 26 -3.52 0.59 6.62
C VAL A 26 -2.12 0.72 7.20
N TRP A 27 -1.13 0.39 6.39
CA TRP A 27 0.26 0.72 6.62
C TRP A 27 0.63 1.85 5.68
N TYR A 28 1.10 2.96 6.22
CA TYR A 28 1.43 4.16 5.43
C TYR A 28 2.71 4.80 5.95
N GLY A 29 3.60 5.24 5.05
CA GLY A 29 4.82 5.93 5.47
C GLY A 29 5.87 6.06 4.36
N SER A 30 7.12 6.29 4.76
CA SER A 30 8.27 6.34 3.82
C SER A 30 8.73 4.94 3.39
N ILE A 31 8.17 3.89 4.00
CA ILE A 31 8.54 2.48 3.87
C ILE A 31 8.50 1.92 2.45
N ASN A 32 9.50 1.12 2.09
CA ASN A 32 9.47 0.21 0.95
C ASN A 32 9.19 -1.23 1.42
N LEU A 33 7.95 -1.69 1.24
CA LEU A 33 7.44 -2.96 1.79
C LEU A 33 8.20 -4.23 1.34
N LEU A 34 8.96 -4.15 0.25
CA LEU A 34 9.72 -5.26 -0.33
C LEU A 34 11.22 -4.97 -0.37
N SER A 35 11.69 -3.91 0.29
CA SER A 35 13.11 -3.57 0.27
C SER A 35 13.94 -4.56 1.06
N PHE A 36 15.19 -4.72 0.63
CA PHE A 36 16.21 -5.44 1.36
C PHE A 36 17.38 -4.46 1.53
N GLY A 37 17.50 -3.87 2.72
CA GLY A 37 18.48 -2.83 3.00
C GLY A 37 18.33 -2.27 4.41
N SER A 38 19.26 -1.41 4.80
CA SER A 38 19.33 -0.78 6.12
C SER A 38 18.86 0.68 6.11
N ALA A 39 18.01 1.05 5.16
CA ALA A 39 17.47 2.41 5.11
C ALA A 39 16.58 2.65 6.34
N GLU A 40 16.76 3.81 6.97
CA GLU A 40 15.88 4.22 8.07
C GLU A 40 14.56 4.72 7.48
N GLU A 41 13.49 3.96 7.70
CA GLU A 41 12.15 4.24 7.21
C GLU A 41 11.16 4.28 8.37
N SER A 42 10.05 5.00 8.19
CA SER A 42 8.97 5.07 9.17
C SER A 42 7.68 4.53 8.59
N ILE A 43 6.88 3.89 9.44
CA ILE A 43 5.58 3.32 9.10
C ILE A 43 4.58 3.61 10.22
N MET A 44 3.40 4.08 9.82
CA MET A 44 2.23 4.20 10.69
C MET A 44 1.27 3.06 10.38
N ARG A 45 0.81 2.35 11.42
CA ARG A 45 -0.27 1.37 11.33
C ARG A 45 -1.56 1.97 11.85
N LEU A 46 -2.55 2.04 10.98
CA LEU A 46 -3.89 2.53 11.28
C LEU A 46 -4.89 1.36 11.16
N ASP A 47 -5.78 1.23 12.13
CA ASP A 47 -6.97 0.39 12.01
C ASP A 47 -8.16 1.31 11.70
N SER A 48 -8.45 1.49 10.41
CA SER A 48 -9.49 2.41 9.95
C SER A 48 -10.04 1.97 8.59
N PRO A 49 -11.22 1.32 8.56
CA PRO A 49 -11.90 0.96 7.32
C PRO A 49 -12.15 2.14 6.38
N ASN A 50 -12.41 3.33 6.94
CA ASN A 50 -12.66 4.53 6.14
C ASN A 50 -11.42 4.95 5.34
N ILE A 51 -10.25 4.97 5.99
CA ILE A 51 -8.99 5.32 5.31
C ILE A 51 -8.62 4.22 4.30
N ALA A 52 -8.82 2.95 4.67
CA ALA A 52 -8.58 1.82 3.79
C ALA A 52 -9.39 1.92 2.49
N ASN A 53 -10.69 2.24 2.58
CA ASN A 53 -11.56 2.38 1.43
C ASN A 53 -11.14 3.53 0.51
N GLU A 54 -10.83 4.72 1.07
CA GLU A 54 -10.36 5.86 0.28
C GLU A 54 -9.07 5.54 -0.49
N LEU A 55 -8.13 4.83 0.15
CA LEU A 55 -6.88 4.42 -0.52
C LEU A 55 -7.14 3.42 -1.65
N VAL A 56 -7.98 2.41 -1.43
CA VAL A 56 -8.33 1.43 -2.48
C VAL A 56 -9.03 2.11 -3.66
N MET A 57 -10.00 2.98 -3.41
CA MET A 57 -10.69 3.73 -4.47
C MET A 57 -9.77 4.67 -5.25
N SER A 58 -8.68 5.16 -4.62
CA SER A 58 -7.69 6.00 -5.30
C SER A 58 -6.85 5.23 -6.35
N MET A 59 -6.85 3.89 -6.29
CA MET A 59 -6.12 3.02 -7.23
C MET A 59 -6.87 2.84 -8.55
N ASP A 60 -8.21 2.94 -8.54
CA ASP A 60 -9.07 2.74 -9.71
C ASP A 60 -9.27 4.00 -10.59
N LYS A 61 -8.75 5.16 -10.14
CA LYS A 61 -8.68 6.40 -10.93
C LYS A 61 -7.35 6.55 -11.65
#